data_AF-A0A7Y5S7A2-F1
#
_entry.id   AF-A0A7Y5S7A2-F1
#
_cell.length_a   1.000
_cell.length_b   1.000
_cell.length_c   1.000
_cell.angle_alpha   90.00
_cell.angle_beta   90.00
_cell.angle_gamma   90.00
#
_symmetry.space_group_name_H-M   'P 1'
#
loop_
_entity.id
_entity.type
_entity.pdbx_description
1 polymer ?
#
loop_
_entity_poly.entity_id
_entity_poly.type
_entity_poly.pdbx_seq_one_letter_code
_entity_poly.pdbx_strand_id
1 'polypeptide(L)'
;MSICARSVAALVALATLTSSAMADGQAVINLAGLKIKHATNQTKSSSPDTIDAGPRYSYVVDGMVKGDSGLLAVLYPSPTPLATILESFQPGASEALAGAVNNLAATHPVVLLDQTFSGTTVILSVTVNFSARFTVGIDAGNNAYFSLTSVVIDPSIIVGSMSFTSGTATIKRVACAADSNCDGFVNGDDFDLFATWFDTASPRADHNRDGFVNGDDYDLFAEAFEAGC
;
A
#
# COMPACT_ATOMS: atom_id res chain seq x y z
N MET A 1 -2.24 6.56 22.78
CA MET A 1 -0.88 6.09 22.45
C MET A 1 -1.06 4.75 21.76
N SER A 2 -0.52 4.52 20.56
CA SER A 2 -0.66 3.19 19.92
C SER A 2 0.01 2.16 20.81
N ILE A 3 -0.60 0.99 21.06
CA ILE A 3 -0.01 -0.08 21.90
C ILE A 3 1.40 -0.44 21.37
N CYS A 4 1.57 -0.36 20.04
CA CYS A 4 2.85 -0.57 19.35
C CYS A 4 3.64 0.71 19.01
N ALA A 5 3.26 1.89 19.52
CA ALA A 5 4.08 3.11 19.39
C ALA A 5 4.79 3.38 20.72
N ARG A 6 6.11 3.22 20.76
CA ARG A 6 6.93 3.69 21.88
C ARG A 6 8.03 4.64 21.44
N SER A 7 8.08 5.75 22.17
CA SER A 7 8.97 6.89 22.04
C SER A 7 10.44 6.52 22.01
N VAL A 8 11.18 7.15 21.08
CA VAL A 8 12.64 7.15 21.03
C VAL A 8 13.17 7.91 22.24
N ALA A 9 13.66 7.21 23.25
CA ALA A 9 14.48 7.80 24.32
C ALA A 9 15.93 7.34 24.11
N ALA A 10 16.79 8.25 23.67
CA ALA A 10 18.20 8.02 23.51
C ALA A 10 18.89 7.92 24.88
N LEU A 11 19.50 6.77 25.18
CA LEU A 11 20.48 6.65 26.26
C LEU A 11 21.70 5.88 25.73
N VAL A 12 22.86 6.52 25.79
CA VAL A 12 24.15 6.00 25.34
C VAL A 12 24.62 4.91 26.30
N ALA A 13 24.74 3.67 25.82
CA ALA A 13 25.51 2.62 26.48
C ALA A 13 26.22 1.76 25.42
N LEU A 14 27.55 1.71 25.52
CA LEU A 14 28.44 0.89 24.71
C LEU A 14 28.26 -0.59 25.10
N ALA A 15 27.48 -1.33 24.33
CA ALA A 15 27.43 -2.79 24.34
C ALA A 15 27.17 -3.24 22.90
N THR A 16 27.77 -4.36 22.49
CA THR A 16 27.49 -5.03 21.22
C THR A 16 26.03 -5.50 21.20
N LEU A 17 25.14 -4.57 20.92
CA LEU A 17 23.74 -4.82 20.62
C LEU A 17 23.72 -5.30 19.18
N THR A 18 23.43 -6.58 18.96
CA THR A 18 22.65 -6.94 17.79
C THR A 18 21.39 -6.09 17.89
N SER A 19 21.35 -4.97 17.17
CA SER A 19 20.12 -4.19 17.05
C SER A 19 19.07 -5.17 16.56
N SER A 20 18.09 -5.49 17.39
CA SER A 20 16.81 -6.00 16.90
C SER A 20 16.43 -5.02 15.79
N ALA A 21 16.46 -5.47 14.53
CA ALA A 21 16.10 -4.61 13.42
C ALA A 21 14.74 -3.99 13.79
N MET A 22 14.69 -2.66 13.85
CA MET A 22 13.42 -1.98 14.09
C MET A 22 12.48 -2.44 12.99
N ALA A 23 11.29 -2.91 13.38
CA ALA A 23 10.36 -3.46 12.42
C ALA A 23 10.06 -2.42 11.33
N ASP A 24 10.34 -2.72 10.08
CA ASP A 24 10.09 -1.79 8.99
C ASP A 24 8.61 -1.87 8.61
N GLY A 25 7.88 -0.84 9.02
CA GLY A 25 6.44 -0.74 8.84
C GLY A 25 6.02 -0.19 7.49
N GLN A 26 6.94 0.25 6.63
CA GLN A 26 6.60 0.93 5.39
C GLN A 26 7.68 0.75 4.33
N ALA A 27 7.27 0.46 3.08
CA ALA A 27 8.15 0.54 1.93
C ALA A 27 7.61 1.53 0.90
N VAL A 28 8.52 2.25 0.23
CA VAL A 28 8.18 3.25 -0.80
C VAL A 28 8.86 2.93 -2.13
N ILE A 29 8.08 2.80 -3.19
CA ILE A 29 8.55 2.55 -4.55
C ILE A 29 8.48 3.85 -5.35
N ASN A 30 9.60 4.37 -5.85
CA ASN A 30 9.61 5.57 -6.68
C ASN A 30 9.17 5.28 -8.12
N LEU A 31 8.05 5.86 -8.57
CA LEU A 31 7.45 5.58 -9.88
C LEU A 31 8.03 6.40 -11.04
N ALA A 32 8.82 7.45 -10.76
CA ALA A 32 9.33 8.37 -11.79
C ALA A 32 10.10 7.63 -12.91
N GLY A 33 9.78 7.90 -14.17
CA GLY A 33 10.41 7.29 -15.34
C GLY A 33 9.75 5.99 -15.83
N LEU A 34 8.74 5.46 -15.14
CA LEU A 34 7.87 4.42 -15.71
C LEU A 34 7.10 4.99 -16.91
N LYS A 35 6.88 4.17 -17.95
CA LYS A 35 6.24 4.58 -19.19
C LYS A 35 4.96 3.78 -19.43
N ILE A 36 3.88 4.49 -19.67
CA ILE A 36 2.63 3.93 -20.19
C ILE A 36 2.75 3.98 -21.72
N LYS A 37 3.32 2.91 -22.27
CA LYS A 37 3.58 2.75 -23.71
C LYS A 37 3.09 1.38 -24.16
N HIS A 38 2.45 1.33 -25.33
CA HIS A 38 1.97 0.08 -25.92
C HIS A 38 3.04 -1.03 -25.90
N ALA A 39 2.64 -2.24 -25.51
CA ALA A 39 3.46 -3.45 -25.44
C ALA A 39 4.74 -3.30 -24.60
N THR A 40 4.70 -2.47 -23.55
CA THR A 40 5.83 -2.28 -22.62
C THR A 40 5.45 -2.80 -21.24
N ASN A 41 6.30 -3.68 -20.68
CA ASN A 41 6.20 -4.15 -19.31
C ASN A 41 7.36 -3.58 -18.49
N GLN A 42 7.07 -3.05 -17.30
CA GLN A 42 8.07 -2.47 -16.42
C GLN A 42 7.73 -2.79 -14.96
N THR A 43 8.77 -3.03 -14.17
CA THR A 43 8.65 -3.21 -12.72
C THR A 43 9.66 -2.31 -12.04
N LYS A 44 9.26 -1.74 -10.92
CA LYS A 44 10.14 -1.08 -9.97
C LYS A 44 9.95 -1.68 -8.59
N SER A 45 11.00 -1.60 -7.78
CA SER A 45 10.99 -2.09 -6.41
C SER A 45 11.46 -1.00 -5.43
N SER A 46 11.17 -1.23 -4.15
CA SER A 46 11.68 -0.43 -3.03
C SER A 46 13.14 -0.75 -2.71
N SER A 47 13.71 -1.82 -3.28
CA SER A 47 15.05 -2.32 -2.94
C SER A 47 16.12 -1.22 -2.91
N PRO A 48 16.98 -1.17 -1.86
CA PRO A 48 17.12 -2.16 -0.79
C PRO A 48 16.16 -1.99 0.41
N ASP A 49 15.19 -1.08 0.31
CA ASP A 49 14.20 -0.83 1.36
C ASP A 49 13.21 -2.00 1.45
N THR A 50 13.24 -2.73 2.57
CA THR A 50 12.41 -3.93 2.80
C THR A 50 11.32 -3.64 3.80
N ILE A 51 10.15 -4.27 3.66
CA ILE A 51 9.07 -4.19 4.64
C ILE A 51 8.91 -5.52 5.36
N ASP A 52 8.63 -5.49 6.66
CA ASP A 52 8.41 -6.73 7.42
C ASP A 52 7.06 -7.36 7.10
N ALA A 53 7.00 -8.68 7.34
CA ALA A 53 5.75 -9.39 7.25
C ALA A 53 4.77 -8.91 8.34
N GLY A 54 3.50 -8.84 7.99
CA GLY A 54 2.44 -8.34 8.85
C GLY A 54 1.09 -8.87 8.41
N PRO A 55 0.09 -8.83 9.31
CA PRO A 55 -1.21 -9.46 9.11
C PRO A 55 -2.12 -8.62 8.21
N ARG A 56 -1.79 -7.34 8.01
CA ARG A 56 -2.54 -6.43 7.14
C ARG A 56 -1.64 -5.32 6.58
N TYR A 57 -1.89 -4.96 5.34
CA TYR A 57 -1.25 -3.82 4.68
C TYR A 57 -2.28 -2.85 4.14
N SER A 58 -1.87 -1.59 4.02
CA SER A 58 -2.48 -0.59 3.17
C SER A 58 -1.52 -0.22 2.05
N TYR A 59 -2.05 0.15 0.89
CA TYR A 59 -1.27 0.68 -0.21
C TYR A 59 -1.89 1.96 -0.75
N VAL A 60 -1.04 2.82 -1.30
CA VAL A 60 -1.42 4.01 -2.07
C VAL A 60 -0.49 4.14 -3.26
N VAL A 61 -1.05 4.26 -4.45
CA VAL A 61 -0.35 4.55 -5.70
C VAL A 61 -0.72 5.97 -6.12
N ASP A 62 0.23 6.88 -6.03
CA ASP A 62 0.05 8.28 -6.41
C ASP A 62 1.19 8.74 -7.31
N GLY A 63 0.91 9.65 -8.24
CA GLY A 63 1.93 10.16 -9.12
C GLY A 63 1.42 11.11 -10.19
N MET A 64 2.36 11.81 -10.78
CA MET A 64 2.12 12.73 -11.88
C MET A 64 2.59 12.09 -13.17
N VAL A 65 1.74 12.13 -14.19
CA VAL A 65 1.98 11.54 -15.50
C VAL A 65 1.86 12.62 -16.56
N LYS A 66 2.70 12.54 -17.59
CA LYS A 66 2.72 13.48 -18.71
C LYS A 66 2.75 12.71 -20.03
N GLY A 67 2.10 13.25 -21.05
CA GLY A 67 2.25 12.78 -22.43
C GLY A 67 3.63 13.06 -23.01
N ASP A 68 4.28 12.02 -23.51
CA ASP A 68 5.60 12.10 -24.14
C ASP A 68 5.49 12.29 -25.66
N SER A 69 4.48 11.69 -26.29
CA SER A 69 4.32 11.70 -27.75
C SER A 69 2.86 11.54 -28.19
N GLY A 70 2.59 11.80 -29.48
CA GLY A 70 1.28 11.57 -30.09
C GLY A 70 0.17 12.45 -29.51
N LEU A 71 -1.07 11.97 -29.59
CA LEU A 71 -2.23 12.65 -29.00
C LEU A 71 -2.10 12.85 -27.49
N LEU A 72 -1.46 11.92 -26.77
CA LEU A 72 -1.29 12.03 -25.33
C LEU A 72 -0.40 13.20 -24.92
N ALA A 73 0.60 13.58 -25.74
CA ALA A 73 1.40 14.79 -25.50
C ALA A 73 0.60 16.09 -25.68
N VAL A 74 -0.45 16.07 -26.52
CA VAL A 74 -1.34 17.21 -26.73
C VAL A 74 -2.37 17.31 -25.60
N LEU A 75 -2.92 16.17 -25.17
CA LEU A 75 -3.91 16.12 -24.11
C LEU A 75 -3.34 16.37 -22.71
N TYR A 76 -2.14 15.85 -22.45
CA TYR A 76 -1.48 15.95 -21.14
C TYR A 76 -0.07 16.55 -21.31
N PRO A 77 0.05 17.81 -21.77
CA PRO A 77 1.36 18.43 -22.07
C PRO A 77 2.17 18.76 -20.80
N SER A 78 1.50 18.83 -19.66
CA SER A 78 2.06 19.05 -18.33
C SER A 78 1.77 17.86 -17.42
N PRO A 79 2.59 17.65 -16.38
CA PRO A 79 2.31 16.64 -15.36
C PRO A 79 0.86 16.77 -14.85
N THR A 80 0.11 15.68 -14.94
CA THR A 80 -1.30 15.54 -14.57
C THR A 80 -1.42 14.37 -13.59
N PRO A 81 -2.22 14.46 -12.51
CA PRO A 81 -2.37 13.36 -11.57
C PRO A 81 -2.81 12.06 -12.26
N LEU A 82 -2.20 10.94 -11.91
CA LEU A 82 -2.52 9.62 -12.43
C LEU A 82 -4.02 9.31 -12.29
N ALA A 83 -4.59 9.62 -11.11
CA ALA A 83 -6.01 9.45 -10.84
C ALA A 83 -6.89 10.15 -11.89
N THR A 84 -6.59 11.42 -12.22
CA THR A 84 -7.31 12.19 -13.23
C THR A 84 -7.23 11.54 -14.62
N ILE A 85 -6.07 10.98 -14.98
CA ILE A 85 -5.93 10.27 -16.25
C ILE A 85 -6.78 9.00 -16.25
N LEU A 86 -6.73 8.18 -15.19
CA LEU A 86 -7.52 6.95 -15.12
C LEU A 86 -9.02 7.23 -15.17
N GLU A 87 -9.51 8.25 -14.45
CA GLU A 87 -10.92 8.68 -14.48
C GLU A 87 -11.39 9.06 -15.89
N SER A 88 -10.51 9.61 -16.73
CA SER A 88 -10.86 9.97 -18.11
C SER A 88 -11.05 8.78 -19.04
N PHE A 89 -10.48 7.62 -18.71
CA PHE A 89 -10.65 6.38 -19.48
C PHE A 89 -11.71 5.46 -18.86
N GLN A 90 -11.77 5.40 -17.54
CA GLN A 90 -12.65 4.52 -16.78
C GLN A 90 -13.10 5.25 -15.50
N PRO A 91 -14.32 5.83 -15.49
CA PRO A 91 -14.84 6.47 -14.29
C PRO A 91 -14.84 5.52 -13.08
N GLY A 92 -14.39 6.01 -11.93
CA GLY A 92 -14.21 5.26 -10.68
C GLY A 92 -12.89 4.48 -10.58
N ALA A 93 -12.06 4.45 -11.63
CA ALA A 93 -10.80 3.72 -11.60
C ALA A 93 -9.81 4.21 -10.54
N SER A 94 -9.87 5.49 -10.15
CA SER A 94 -8.97 6.03 -9.14
C SER A 94 -9.20 5.44 -7.75
N GLU A 95 -10.37 4.88 -7.45
CA GLU A 95 -10.66 4.23 -6.17
C GLU A 95 -9.73 3.04 -5.91
N ALA A 96 -9.32 2.33 -6.97
CA ALA A 96 -8.41 1.19 -6.86
C ALA A 96 -6.95 1.60 -6.64
N LEU A 97 -6.60 2.89 -6.69
CA LEU A 97 -5.23 3.35 -6.43
C LEU A 97 -4.88 3.36 -4.95
N ALA A 98 -5.85 3.16 -4.05
CA ALA A 98 -5.61 2.99 -2.64
C ALA A 98 -6.48 1.87 -2.08
N GLY A 99 -5.96 1.14 -1.10
CA GLY A 99 -6.72 0.06 -0.49
C GLY A 99 -5.99 -0.59 0.68
N ALA A 100 -6.61 -1.61 1.24
CA ALA A 100 -6.02 -2.45 2.28
C ALA A 100 -6.28 -3.93 1.99
N VAL A 101 -5.34 -4.79 2.38
CA VAL A 101 -5.38 -6.22 2.15
C VAL A 101 -4.92 -6.96 3.40
N ASN A 102 -5.68 -7.98 3.79
CA ASN A 102 -5.30 -8.90 4.85
C ASN A 102 -4.27 -9.91 4.33
N ASN A 103 -3.26 -10.14 5.14
CA ASN A 103 -2.23 -11.15 4.99
C ASN A 103 -2.17 -11.94 6.29
N LEU A 104 -3.26 -12.62 6.69
CA LEU A 104 -3.42 -13.19 8.03
C LEU A 104 -2.33 -14.20 8.43
N ALA A 105 -1.68 -14.84 7.44
CA ALA A 105 -0.54 -15.72 7.69
C ALA A 105 0.74 -14.95 8.08
N ALA A 106 0.75 -13.63 7.89
CA ALA A 106 1.90 -12.74 8.02
C ALA A 106 3.14 -13.32 7.32
N THR A 107 2.96 -13.72 6.06
CA THR A 107 4.03 -14.26 5.21
C THR A 107 4.16 -13.45 3.92
N HIS A 108 5.37 -13.39 3.37
CA HIS A 108 5.60 -12.97 1.99
C HIS A 108 5.88 -14.18 1.09
N PRO A 109 5.60 -14.11 -0.21
CA PRO A 109 5.11 -12.95 -0.96
C PRO A 109 3.61 -12.67 -0.76
N VAL A 110 3.19 -11.43 -1.01
CA VAL A 110 1.79 -11.00 -0.99
C VAL A 110 1.50 -10.02 -2.12
N VAL A 111 0.32 -10.15 -2.74
CA VAL A 111 -0.18 -9.21 -3.76
C VAL A 111 -1.26 -8.33 -3.13
N LEU A 112 -1.10 -7.01 -3.22
CA LEU A 112 -1.99 -6.03 -2.59
C LEU A 112 -2.95 -5.38 -3.60
N LEU A 113 -2.47 -5.18 -4.82
CA LEU A 113 -3.26 -4.69 -5.94
C LEU A 113 -2.95 -5.57 -7.14
N ASP A 114 -3.98 -6.00 -7.85
CA ASP A 114 -3.84 -6.64 -9.15
C ASP A 114 -5.03 -6.27 -10.03
N GLN A 115 -4.94 -5.10 -10.66
CA GLN A 115 -6.06 -4.49 -11.36
C GLN A 115 -5.70 -4.15 -12.79
N THR A 116 -6.64 -4.44 -13.70
CA THR A 116 -6.56 -3.99 -15.09
C THR A 116 -7.46 -2.78 -15.25
N PHE A 117 -6.85 -1.64 -15.52
CA PHE A 117 -7.55 -0.43 -15.93
C PHE A 117 -7.74 -0.49 -17.43
N SER A 118 -8.95 -0.26 -17.92
CA SER A 118 -9.22 -0.25 -19.35
C SER A 118 -10.40 0.62 -19.71
N GLY A 119 -10.36 1.21 -20.90
CA GLY A 119 -11.43 2.07 -21.35
C GLY A 119 -11.27 2.45 -22.82
N THR A 120 -12.34 2.99 -23.38
CA THR A 120 -12.36 3.53 -24.73
C THR A 120 -12.81 4.98 -24.69
N THR A 121 -12.09 5.85 -25.38
CA THR A 121 -12.44 7.26 -25.50
C THR A 121 -12.20 7.76 -26.93
N VAL A 122 -12.78 8.89 -27.29
CA VAL A 122 -12.58 9.52 -28.61
C VAL A 122 -11.79 10.80 -28.42
N ILE A 123 -10.61 10.87 -29.04
CA ILE A 123 -9.70 12.01 -28.96
C ILE A 123 -9.48 12.52 -30.38
N LEU A 124 -9.94 13.74 -30.68
CA LEU A 124 -9.82 14.35 -32.01
C LEU A 124 -10.29 13.41 -33.14
N SER A 125 -11.47 12.80 -32.96
CA SER A 125 -12.08 11.84 -33.89
C SER A 125 -11.35 10.50 -34.03
N VAL A 126 -10.33 10.23 -33.22
CA VAL A 126 -9.67 8.92 -33.13
C VAL A 126 -10.25 8.16 -31.94
N THR A 127 -10.81 6.98 -32.19
CA THR A 127 -11.17 6.05 -31.12
C THR A 127 -9.89 5.47 -30.52
N VAL A 128 -9.70 5.68 -29.22
CA VAL A 128 -8.55 5.23 -28.46
C VAL A 128 -9.00 4.15 -27.50
N ASN A 129 -8.41 2.96 -27.61
CA ASN A 129 -8.54 1.91 -26.62
C ASN A 129 -7.31 1.90 -25.71
N PHE A 130 -7.56 1.95 -24.40
CA PHE A 130 -6.55 1.91 -23.37
C PHE A 130 -6.75 0.66 -22.51
N SER A 131 -5.67 -0.03 -22.19
CA SER A 131 -5.61 -1.01 -21.10
C SER A 131 -4.23 -1.01 -20.45
N ALA A 132 -4.15 -1.17 -19.14
CA ALA A 132 -2.92 -1.41 -18.42
C ALA A 132 -3.20 -2.18 -17.13
N ARG A 133 -2.38 -3.18 -16.83
CA ARG A 133 -2.45 -3.94 -15.58
C ARG A 133 -1.43 -3.41 -14.58
N PHE A 134 -1.93 -2.98 -13.42
CA PHE A 134 -1.14 -2.49 -12.31
C PHE A 134 -1.11 -3.59 -11.24
N THR A 135 0.09 -3.94 -10.80
CA THR A 135 0.26 -4.88 -9.68
C THR A 135 1.13 -4.23 -8.61
N VAL A 136 0.66 -4.23 -7.37
CA VAL A 136 1.43 -3.84 -6.18
C VAL A 136 1.57 -5.07 -5.31
N GLY A 137 2.76 -5.36 -4.80
CA GLY A 137 2.97 -6.48 -3.90
C GLY A 137 4.28 -6.39 -3.15
N ILE A 138 4.55 -7.42 -2.35
CA ILE A 138 5.80 -7.63 -1.64
C ILE A 138 6.32 -9.00 -2.06
N ASP A 139 7.58 -9.06 -2.49
CA ASP A 139 8.21 -10.30 -2.94
C ASP A 139 8.76 -11.15 -1.78
N ALA A 140 9.24 -12.35 -2.10
CA ALA A 140 9.82 -13.26 -1.11
C ALA A 140 11.14 -12.74 -0.47
N GLY A 141 11.73 -11.69 -1.04
CA GLY A 141 12.89 -10.98 -0.51
C GLY A 141 12.50 -9.74 0.30
N ASN A 142 11.22 -9.60 0.67
CA ASN A 142 10.66 -8.49 1.44
C ASN A 142 10.70 -7.13 0.73
N ASN A 143 10.97 -7.08 -0.58
CA ASN A 143 10.93 -5.82 -1.33
C ASN A 143 9.51 -5.58 -1.83
N ALA A 144 9.00 -4.38 -1.61
CA ALA A 144 7.80 -3.91 -2.26
C ALA A 144 8.07 -3.72 -3.76
N TYR A 145 7.09 -4.01 -4.60
CA TYR A 145 7.16 -3.78 -6.03
C TYR A 145 5.89 -3.16 -6.60
N PHE A 146 6.06 -2.41 -7.67
CA PHE A 146 5.01 -1.94 -8.56
C PHE A 146 5.33 -2.42 -9.99
N SER A 147 4.39 -3.12 -10.61
CA SER A 147 4.49 -3.59 -11.98
C SER A 147 3.41 -2.95 -12.85
N LEU A 148 3.84 -2.38 -13.97
CA LEU A 148 3.00 -1.92 -15.07
C LEU A 148 3.16 -2.91 -16.22
N THR A 149 2.11 -3.66 -16.53
CA THR A 149 2.17 -4.71 -17.55
C THR A 149 0.95 -4.68 -18.46
N SER A 150 1.00 -5.45 -19.55
CA SER A 150 -0.12 -5.61 -20.48
C SER A 150 -0.66 -4.27 -21.01
N VAL A 151 0.24 -3.31 -21.24
CA VAL A 151 -0.17 -1.97 -21.69
C VAL A 151 -0.60 -2.04 -23.15
N VAL A 152 -1.87 -1.77 -23.38
CA VAL A 152 -2.47 -1.58 -24.70
C VAL A 152 -2.85 -0.12 -24.85
N ILE A 153 -2.28 0.52 -25.86
CA ILE A 153 -2.75 1.79 -26.39
C ILE A 153 -2.99 1.55 -27.87
N ASP A 154 -4.21 1.71 -28.36
CA ASP A 154 -4.57 1.48 -29.75
C ASP A 154 -5.42 2.65 -30.30
N PRO A 155 -5.08 3.24 -31.46
CA PRO A 155 -3.92 2.98 -32.31
C PRO A 155 -2.61 3.55 -31.73
N SER A 156 -1.65 2.69 -31.41
CA SER A 156 -0.44 3.05 -30.65
C SER A 156 0.41 4.16 -31.28
N ILE A 157 0.53 4.18 -32.60
CA ILE A 157 1.37 5.14 -33.34
C ILE A 157 0.83 6.57 -33.22
N ILE A 158 -0.48 6.74 -33.32
CA ILE A 158 -1.13 8.05 -33.33
C ILE A 158 -1.28 8.56 -31.89
N VAL A 159 -1.69 7.67 -30.98
CA VAL A 159 -1.99 8.03 -29.60
C VAL A 159 -0.70 8.32 -28.82
N GLY A 160 0.36 7.54 -29.05
CA GLY A 160 1.67 7.76 -28.46
C GLY A 160 1.85 7.11 -27.09
N SER A 161 2.48 7.84 -26.16
CA SER A 161 2.88 7.30 -24.85
C SER A 161 2.92 8.39 -23.78
N MET A 162 2.93 7.96 -22.52
CA MET A 162 3.09 8.82 -21.35
C MET A 162 4.21 8.31 -20.44
N SER A 163 4.73 9.18 -19.59
CA SER A 163 5.66 8.83 -18.53
C SER A 163 5.22 9.37 -17.18
N PHE A 164 5.52 8.62 -16.11
CA PHE A 164 5.48 9.12 -14.75
C PHE A 164 6.61 10.13 -14.57
N THR A 165 6.28 11.39 -14.33
CA THR A 165 7.28 12.43 -14.03
C THR A 165 7.70 12.41 -12.57
N SER A 166 6.79 11.99 -11.69
CA SER A 166 7.00 11.81 -10.25
C SER A 166 5.92 10.86 -9.69
N GLY A 167 6.07 10.44 -8.44
CA GLY A 167 5.08 9.62 -7.75
C GLY A 167 5.68 8.45 -6.99
N THR A 168 4.85 7.82 -6.18
CA THR A 168 5.21 6.68 -5.36
C THR A 168 4.08 5.65 -5.30
N ALA A 169 4.45 4.37 -5.25
CA ALA A 169 3.59 3.36 -4.64
C ALA A 169 4.11 3.13 -3.22
N THR A 170 3.29 3.43 -2.21
CA THR A 170 3.62 3.27 -0.79
C THR A 170 2.84 2.11 -0.23
N ILE A 171 3.51 1.22 0.48
CA ILE A 171 2.90 0.12 1.23
C ILE A 171 3.18 0.36 2.71
N LYS A 172 2.17 0.22 3.57
CA LYS A 172 2.32 0.33 5.03
C LYS A 172 1.69 -0.86 5.73
N ARG A 173 2.39 -1.44 6.69
CA ARG A 173 1.77 -2.33 7.69
C ARG A 173 0.72 -1.53 8.44
N VAL A 174 -0.48 -2.08 8.56
CA VAL A 174 -1.55 -1.49 9.36
C VAL A 174 -1.42 -2.08 10.76
N ALA A 175 -1.31 -1.22 11.78
CA ALA A 175 -1.31 -1.68 13.16
C ALA A 175 -2.68 -2.31 13.47
N CYS A 176 -2.68 -3.53 13.97
CA CYS A 176 -3.87 -4.24 14.35
C CYS A 176 -4.11 -4.01 15.83
N ALA A 177 -5.29 -3.53 16.20
CA ALA A 177 -5.62 -3.27 17.60
C ALA A 177 -5.53 -4.56 18.42
N ALA A 178 -5.83 -5.71 17.81
CA ALA A 178 -5.76 -7.01 18.43
C ALA A 178 -4.33 -7.59 18.58
N ASP A 179 -3.30 -7.01 17.96
CA ASP A 179 -1.89 -7.41 18.18
C ASP A 179 -1.38 -6.70 19.44
N SER A 180 -1.76 -7.27 20.60
CA SER A 180 -1.52 -6.69 21.92
C SER A 180 -0.06 -6.82 22.32
N ASN A 181 0.61 -7.91 21.94
CA ASN A 181 2.00 -8.14 22.32
C ASN A 181 3.00 -7.47 21.34
N CYS A 182 2.51 -6.96 20.20
CA CYS A 182 3.26 -6.29 19.15
C CYS A 182 4.31 -7.18 18.47
N ASP A 183 4.09 -8.49 18.41
CA ASP A 183 4.97 -9.43 17.72
C ASP A 183 4.68 -9.52 16.21
N GLY A 184 3.62 -8.86 15.75
CA GLY A 184 3.21 -8.82 14.35
C GLY A 184 2.25 -9.93 13.95
N PHE A 185 1.71 -10.69 14.90
CA PHE A 185 0.71 -11.72 14.69
C PHE A 185 -0.47 -11.45 15.63
N VAL A 186 -1.69 -11.81 15.20
CA VAL A 186 -2.88 -11.81 16.07
C VAL A 186 -3.20 -13.27 16.36
N ASN A 187 -3.00 -13.70 17.61
CA ASN A 187 -3.19 -15.08 18.03
C ASN A 187 -3.57 -15.22 19.51
N GLY A 188 -3.64 -16.45 20.03
CA GLY A 188 -4.03 -16.69 21.43
C GLY A 188 -3.22 -15.92 22.48
N ASP A 189 -1.95 -15.64 22.21
CA ASP A 189 -1.08 -14.88 23.13
C ASP A 189 -1.56 -13.43 23.28
N ASP A 190 -2.11 -12.83 22.22
CA ASP A 190 -2.70 -11.50 22.29
C ASP A 190 -4.00 -11.49 23.08
N PHE A 191 -4.82 -12.53 22.89
CA PHE A 191 -6.05 -12.70 23.64
C PHE A 191 -5.76 -12.84 25.14
N ASP A 192 -4.83 -13.71 25.51
CA ASP A 192 -4.44 -13.94 26.90
C ASP A 192 -3.84 -12.67 27.54
N LEU A 193 -3.05 -11.92 26.76
CA LEU A 193 -2.47 -10.65 27.20
C LEU A 193 -3.55 -9.56 27.37
N PHE A 194 -4.46 -9.42 26.41
CA PHE A 194 -5.58 -8.50 26.49
C PHE A 194 -6.48 -8.85 27.67
N ALA A 195 -6.86 -10.12 27.85
CA ALA A 195 -7.68 -10.58 28.97
C ALA A 195 -7.03 -10.22 30.32
N THR A 196 -5.71 -10.39 30.44
CA THR A 196 -4.97 -9.97 31.65
C THR A 196 -5.06 -8.46 31.89
N TRP A 197 -4.97 -7.64 30.84
CA TRP A 197 -5.13 -6.19 30.96
C TRP A 197 -6.56 -5.79 31.28
N PHE A 198 -7.54 -6.46 30.68
CA PHE A 198 -8.96 -6.24 30.88
C PHE A 198 -9.36 -6.52 32.35
N ASP A 199 -8.96 -7.69 32.87
CA ASP A 199 -9.24 -8.12 34.24
C ASP A 199 -8.65 -7.17 35.30
N THR A 200 -7.54 -6.51 34.96
CA THR A 200 -6.86 -5.56 35.86
C THR A 200 -7.25 -4.10 35.62
N ALA A 201 -8.23 -3.83 34.74
CA ALA A 201 -8.61 -2.49 34.29
C ALA A 201 -7.38 -1.64 33.89
N SER A 202 -6.41 -2.28 33.25
CA SER A 202 -5.18 -1.65 32.79
C SER A 202 -5.50 -0.65 31.67
N PRO A 203 -4.95 0.57 31.67
CA PRO A 203 -5.13 1.52 30.56
C PRO A 203 -4.64 1.03 29.19
N ARG A 204 -4.01 -0.15 29.12
CA ARG A 204 -3.66 -0.82 27.86
C ARG A 204 -4.85 -1.56 27.22
N ALA A 205 -5.85 -1.94 28.01
CA ALA A 205 -7.09 -2.53 27.52
C ALA A 205 -8.13 -1.48 27.10
N ASP A 206 -7.86 -0.18 27.29
CA ASP A 206 -8.73 0.92 26.83
C ASP A 206 -8.49 1.16 25.32
N HIS A 207 -9.20 0.39 24.50
CA HIS A 207 -9.10 0.37 23.04
C HIS A 207 -9.82 1.56 22.40
N ASN A 208 -10.95 1.98 22.95
CA ASN A 208 -11.72 3.11 22.44
C ASN A 208 -11.16 4.48 22.91
N ARG A 209 -10.30 4.47 23.94
CA ARG A 209 -9.63 5.64 24.55
C ARG A 209 -10.58 6.62 25.22
N ASP A 210 -11.67 6.11 25.79
CA ASP A 210 -12.62 6.92 26.55
C ASP A 210 -12.21 7.12 28.02
N GLY A 211 -11.14 6.43 28.46
CA GLY A 211 -10.58 6.52 29.80
C GLY A 211 -11.08 5.46 30.78
N PHE A 212 -11.90 4.51 30.32
CA PHE A 212 -12.41 3.40 31.11
C PHE A 212 -12.17 2.08 30.37
N VAL A 213 -11.87 1.01 31.11
CA VAL A 213 -11.83 -0.34 30.56
C VAL A 213 -13.17 -1.00 30.83
N ASN A 214 -13.93 -1.30 29.78
CA ASN A 214 -15.27 -1.87 29.90
C ASN A 214 -15.65 -2.75 28.68
N GLY A 215 -16.89 -3.22 28.63
CA GLY A 215 -17.36 -4.11 27.56
C GLY A 215 -17.12 -3.59 26.14
N ASP A 216 -17.17 -2.27 25.93
CA ASP A 216 -16.94 -1.66 24.61
C ASP A 216 -15.50 -1.90 24.11
N ASP A 217 -14.51 -1.94 25.02
CA ASP A 217 -13.13 -2.26 24.65
C ASP A 217 -12.95 -3.73 24.31
N TYR A 218 -13.65 -4.61 25.03
CA TYR A 218 -13.65 -6.03 24.76
C TYR A 218 -14.26 -6.30 23.37
N ASP A 219 -15.38 -5.67 23.05
CA ASP A 219 -16.03 -5.80 21.75
C ASP A 219 -15.12 -5.30 20.61
N LEU A 220 -14.44 -4.15 20.80
CA LEU A 220 -13.47 -3.65 19.82
C LEU A 220 -12.25 -4.56 19.64
N PHE A 221 -11.72 -5.11 20.74
CA PHE A 221 -10.65 -6.11 20.66
C PHE A 221 -11.13 -7.36 19.95
N ALA A 222 -12.30 -7.90 20.31
CA ALA A 222 -12.87 -9.11 19.73
C ALA A 222 -13.15 -8.95 18.22
N GLU A 223 -13.71 -7.82 17.80
CA GLU A 223 -13.93 -7.52 16.38
C GLU A 223 -12.61 -7.53 15.59
N ALA A 224 -11.58 -6.84 16.10
CA ALA A 224 -10.25 -6.82 15.48
C ALA A 224 -9.58 -8.21 15.51
N PHE A 225 -9.79 -8.97 16.59
CA PHE A 225 -9.23 -10.31 16.77
C PHE A 225 -9.83 -11.31 15.78
N GLU A 226 -11.15 -11.31 15.64
CA GLU A 226 -11.88 -12.17 14.70
C GLU A 226 -11.60 -11.80 13.24
N ALA A 227 -11.43 -10.51 12.95
CA ALA A 227 -11.00 -10.04 11.64
C ALA A 227 -9.53 -10.42 11.32
N GLY A 228 -8.77 -10.84 12.35
CA GLY A 228 -7.32 -11.01 12.30
C GLY A 228 -6.54 -9.70 12.08
N CYS A 229 -7.28 -8.58 12.14
CA CYS A 229 -6.95 -7.15 12.05
C CYS A 229 -8.22 -6.38 11.63
#